data_AF-A0A6J7TK88-F1
#
_entry.id   AF-A0A6J7TK88-F1
#
_cell.length_a   1.000
_cell.length_b   1.000
_cell.length_c   1.000
_cell.angle_alpha   90.00
_cell.angle_beta   90.00
_cell.angle_gamma   90.00
#
_symmetry.space_group_name_H-M   'P 1'
#
loop_
_entity.id
_entity.type
_entity.pdbx_description
1 polymer ?
#
loop_
_entity_poly.entity_id
_entity_poly.type
_entity_poly.pdbx_seq_one_letter_code
_entity_poly.pdbx_strand_id
1 'polypeptide(L)'
;MHRDAEISSADFIEVALSGLAGETDDAIVNIVIAQLGTSVEAYATDANRHKYREKLANGFWELTSKSAPGSDLQLLYSRAFAANAHTEDQIQKVRGLLEGSAQGLKIDADLRWYFLISLTERGATTKQELEAELAKDNTTSGNLFFETATAAAPNAEAKAYAFNKVMDTHVATSVRSALVAGFQRPIQRHILESFVDLYFENLLSQWKSKSYEIAAKYVTGLYPSWVLTQKVMDKTNSWLSGEGKDAPAVLRKLVKESQDGLIRALKVQKLDI
;
A
#
# COMPACT_ATOMS: atom_id res chain seq x y z
N MET A 1 -20.90 -9.90 -1.48
CA MET A 1 -21.48 -8.60 -1.05
C MET A 1 -20.61 -7.41 -1.39
N HIS A 2 -19.65 -6.96 -0.57
CA HIS A 2 -18.95 -5.69 -0.83
C HIS A 2 -18.08 -5.72 -2.10
N ARG A 3 -17.23 -6.75 -2.22
CA ARG A 3 -16.41 -7.02 -3.41
C ARG A 3 -17.22 -7.19 -4.71
N ASP A 4 -18.46 -7.65 -4.58
CA ASP A 4 -19.35 -7.95 -5.71
C ASP A 4 -20.19 -6.73 -6.14
N ALA A 5 -20.05 -5.61 -5.42
CA ALA A 5 -20.83 -4.39 -5.55
C ALA A 5 -22.32 -4.60 -5.18
N GLU A 6 -22.56 -5.17 -4.00
CA GLU A 6 -23.92 -5.34 -3.43
C GLU A 6 -24.15 -4.46 -2.18
N ILE A 7 -23.09 -3.98 -1.52
CA ILE A 7 -23.16 -3.02 -0.39
C ILE A 7 -22.15 -1.89 -0.59
N SER A 8 -22.42 -0.72 -0.01
CA SER A 8 -21.53 0.45 -0.10
C SER A 8 -20.27 0.29 0.77
N SER A 9 -19.22 1.06 0.49
CA SER A 9 -18.05 1.15 1.37
C SER A 9 -18.39 1.74 2.73
N ALA A 10 -19.33 2.69 2.81
CA ALA A 10 -19.81 3.25 4.06
C ALA A 10 -20.42 2.17 4.97
N ASP A 11 -21.36 1.39 4.45
CA ASP A 11 -22.05 0.33 5.20
C ASP A 11 -21.07 -0.77 5.62
N PHE A 12 -20.20 -1.20 4.70
CA PHE A 12 -19.19 -2.21 5.00
C PHE A 12 -18.25 -1.75 6.13
N ILE A 13 -17.79 -0.50 6.10
CA ILE A 13 -16.92 0.06 7.14
C ILE A 13 -17.61 0.07 8.51
N GLU A 14 -18.89 0.47 8.58
CA GLU A 14 -19.65 0.46 9.84
C GLU A 14 -19.75 -0.95 10.43
N VAL A 15 -20.19 -1.91 9.61
CA VAL A 15 -20.41 -3.29 10.04
C VAL A 15 -19.09 -3.95 10.44
N ALA A 16 -18.03 -3.77 9.64
CA ALA A 16 -16.74 -4.39 9.89
C ALA A 16 -16.07 -3.83 11.16
N LEU A 17 -16.05 -2.50 11.36
CA LEU A 17 -15.51 -1.91 12.59
C LEU A 17 -16.27 -2.35 13.83
N SER A 18 -17.60 -2.43 13.74
CA SER A 18 -18.44 -2.90 14.86
C SER A 18 -18.15 -4.37 15.19
N GLY A 19 -17.96 -5.21 14.18
CA GLY A 19 -17.62 -6.63 14.36
C GLY A 19 -16.24 -6.84 15.00
N LEU A 20 -15.24 -6.04 14.63
CA LEU A 20 -13.87 -6.13 15.18
C LEU A 20 -13.81 -5.92 16.70
N ALA A 21 -14.73 -5.15 17.28
CA ALA A 21 -14.73 -4.89 18.73
C ALA A 21 -15.01 -6.13 19.58
N GLY A 22 -15.69 -7.14 19.03
CA GLY A 22 -16.00 -8.40 19.70
C GLY A 22 -15.21 -9.60 19.19
N GLU A 23 -14.41 -9.44 18.14
CA GLU A 23 -13.63 -10.53 17.55
C GLU A 23 -12.33 -10.76 18.34
N THR A 24 -12.03 -12.04 18.59
CA THR A 24 -10.86 -12.47 19.35
C THR A 24 -9.86 -13.26 18.51
N ASP A 25 -10.27 -13.76 17.35
CA ASP A 25 -9.43 -14.49 16.41
C ASP A 25 -8.60 -13.50 15.58
N ASP A 26 -7.28 -13.55 15.75
CA ASP A 26 -6.32 -12.66 15.11
C ASP A 26 -6.26 -12.84 13.59
N ALA A 27 -6.47 -14.06 13.08
CA ALA A 27 -6.52 -14.33 11.65
C ALA A 27 -7.76 -13.70 11.01
N ILE A 28 -8.93 -13.80 11.66
CA ILE A 28 -10.16 -13.13 11.21
C ILE A 28 -9.97 -11.60 11.24
N VAL A 29 -9.45 -11.06 12.36
CA VAL A 29 -9.17 -9.62 12.49
C VAL A 29 -8.27 -9.12 11.36
N ASN A 30 -7.17 -9.83 11.09
CA ASN A 30 -6.23 -9.45 10.04
C ASN A 30 -6.88 -9.47 8.63
N ILE A 31 -7.74 -10.45 8.35
CA ILE A 31 -8.51 -10.50 7.10
C ILE A 31 -9.44 -9.29 6.99
N VAL A 32 -10.17 -8.96 8.06
CA VAL A 32 -11.11 -7.83 8.07
C VAL A 32 -10.36 -6.49 7.93
N ILE A 33 -9.21 -6.31 8.60
CA ILE A 33 -8.35 -5.13 8.43
C ILE A 33 -7.93 -4.96 6.96
N ALA A 34 -7.49 -6.03 6.31
CA ALA A 34 -7.09 -5.98 4.90
C ALA A 34 -8.26 -5.61 3.96
N GLN A 35 -9.46 -6.13 4.26
CA GLN A 35 -10.67 -5.79 3.51
C GLN A 35 -11.09 -4.33 3.73
N LEU A 36 -11.00 -3.82 4.95
CA LEU A 36 -11.25 -2.41 5.28
C LEU A 36 -10.27 -1.48 4.55
N GLY A 37 -8.98 -1.83 4.52
CA GLY A 37 -7.98 -1.09 3.73
C GLY A 37 -8.32 -1.07 2.23
N THR A 38 -8.75 -2.21 1.67
CA THR A 38 -9.20 -2.29 0.28
C THR A 38 -10.46 -1.44 0.04
N SER A 39 -11.42 -1.46 0.97
CA SER A 39 -12.64 -0.65 0.92
C SER A 39 -12.32 0.83 0.74
N VAL A 40 -11.40 1.34 1.56
CA VAL A 40 -11.01 2.76 1.51
C VAL A 40 -10.17 3.06 0.28
N GLU A 41 -9.10 2.30 0.07
CA GLU A 41 -8.11 2.68 -0.93
C GLU A 41 -8.54 2.36 -2.37
N ALA A 42 -9.26 1.27 -2.57
CA ALA A 42 -9.72 0.83 -3.88
C ALA A 42 -11.17 1.26 -4.19
N TYR A 43 -12.08 1.16 -3.23
CA TYR A 43 -13.51 1.23 -3.53
C TYR A 43 -14.17 2.56 -3.17
N ALA A 44 -13.55 3.38 -2.33
CA ALA A 44 -14.02 4.74 -2.08
C ALA A 44 -13.68 5.66 -3.27
N THR A 45 -14.58 6.60 -3.56
CA THR A 45 -14.33 7.75 -4.43
C THR A 45 -13.34 8.72 -3.79
N ASP A 46 -12.75 9.61 -4.60
CA ASP A 46 -11.81 10.62 -4.10
C ASP A 46 -12.43 11.54 -3.05
N ALA A 47 -13.72 11.86 -3.21
CA ALA A 47 -14.46 12.72 -2.29
C ALA A 47 -14.60 12.11 -0.88
N ASN A 48 -14.85 10.80 -0.79
CA ASN A 48 -15.11 10.14 0.49
C ASN A 48 -13.89 9.46 1.11
N ARG A 49 -12.82 9.22 0.35
CA ARG A 49 -11.70 8.39 0.81
C ARG A 49 -11.01 8.93 2.06
N HIS A 50 -10.77 10.23 2.14
CA HIS A 50 -10.18 10.82 3.34
C HIS A 50 -11.09 10.66 4.56
N LYS A 51 -12.39 10.93 4.42
CA LYS A 51 -13.39 10.72 5.48
C LYS A 51 -13.38 9.28 5.99
N TYR A 52 -13.35 8.29 5.10
CA TYR A 52 -13.32 6.88 5.49
C TYR A 52 -12.00 6.47 6.12
N ARG A 53 -10.88 6.98 5.60
CA ARG A 53 -9.55 6.76 6.16
C ARG A 53 -9.48 7.31 7.60
N GLU A 54 -9.96 8.53 7.82
CA GLU A 54 -10.04 9.14 9.14
C GLU A 54 -10.85 8.26 10.12
N LYS A 55 -12.02 7.80 9.67
CA LYS A 55 -12.89 6.94 10.45
C LYS A 55 -12.24 5.61 10.80
N LEU A 56 -11.58 4.95 9.85
CA LEU A 56 -10.83 3.71 10.11
C LEU A 56 -9.72 3.94 11.13
N ALA A 57 -8.94 5.00 10.97
CA ALA A 57 -7.88 5.34 11.92
C ALA A 57 -8.45 5.57 13.33
N ASN A 58 -9.53 6.35 13.46
CA ASN A 58 -10.15 6.56 14.78
C ASN A 58 -10.64 5.25 15.40
N GLY A 59 -11.30 4.38 14.62
CA GLY A 59 -11.73 3.06 15.09
C GLY A 59 -10.58 2.16 15.52
N PHE A 60 -9.51 2.07 14.72
CA PHE A 60 -8.34 1.27 15.07
C PHE A 60 -7.58 1.83 16.28
N TRP A 61 -7.52 3.15 16.45
CA TRP A 61 -6.95 3.77 17.65
C TRP A 61 -7.69 3.36 18.92
N GLU A 62 -9.03 3.37 18.88
CA GLU A 62 -9.85 2.89 20.00
C GLU A 62 -9.62 1.41 20.28
N LEU A 63 -9.56 0.58 19.23
CA LEU A 63 -9.31 -0.86 19.36
C LEU A 63 -7.92 -1.14 19.92
N THR A 64 -6.87 -0.42 19.50
CA THR A 64 -5.53 -0.49 20.10
C THR A 64 -5.57 -0.15 21.58
N SER A 65 -6.31 0.89 21.96
CA SER A 65 -6.41 1.36 23.35
C SER A 65 -7.21 0.42 24.27
N LYS A 66 -8.19 -0.30 23.71
CA LYS A 66 -9.05 -1.26 24.44
C LYS A 66 -8.49 -2.67 24.47
N SER A 67 -7.52 -2.99 23.61
CA SER A 67 -6.89 -4.31 23.56
C SER A 67 -6.09 -4.61 24.82
N ALA A 68 -6.01 -5.88 25.20
CA ALA A 68 -5.15 -6.31 26.29
C ALA A 68 -3.69 -5.91 26.00
N PRO A 69 -2.97 -5.27 26.95
CA PRO A 69 -1.58 -4.87 26.76
C PRO A 69 -0.68 -6.03 26.31
N GLY A 70 0.06 -5.83 25.23
CA GLY A 70 0.98 -6.83 24.67
C GLY A 70 0.33 -7.96 23.87
N SER A 71 -0.98 -7.87 23.59
CA SER A 71 -1.69 -8.87 22.77
C SER A 71 -1.42 -8.71 21.27
N ASP A 72 -1.59 -9.80 20.52
CA ASP A 72 -1.51 -9.79 19.05
C ASP A 72 -2.55 -8.86 18.43
N LEU A 73 -3.75 -8.77 19.02
CA LEU A 73 -4.77 -7.81 18.59
C LEU A 73 -4.31 -6.35 18.76
N GLN A 74 -3.64 -6.02 19.88
CA GLN A 74 -3.07 -4.68 20.08
C GLN A 74 -2.06 -4.35 18.97
N LEU A 75 -1.21 -5.31 18.61
CA LEU A 75 -0.26 -5.17 17.51
C LEU A 75 -0.97 -4.95 16.17
N LEU A 76 -1.93 -5.81 15.81
CA LEU A 76 -2.69 -5.70 14.56
C LEU A 76 -3.40 -4.35 14.44
N TYR A 77 -4.11 -3.92 15.47
CA TYR A 77 -4.82 -2.65 15.46
C TYR A 77 -3.87 -1.45 15.44
N SER A 78 -2.72 -1.50 16.12
CA SER A 78 -1.74 -0.39 16.08
C SER A 78 -1.15 -0.20 14.67
N ARG A 79 -0.91 -1.30 13.95
CA ARG A 79 -0.47 -1.29 12.56
C ARG A 79 -1.58 -0.76 11.65
N ALA A 80 -2.80 -1.25 11.82
CA ALA A 80 -3.97 -0.79 11.06
C ALA A 80 -4.25 0.72 11.28
N PHE A 81 -4.09 1.21 12.51
CA PHE A 81 -4.14 2.63 12.83
C PHE A 81 -3.09 3.42 12.03
N ALA A 82 -1.82 3.01 12.09
CA ALA A 82 -0.74 3.73 11.40
C ALA A 82 -0.90 3.71 9.87
N ALA A 83 -1.37 2.60 9.30
CA ALA A 83 -1.67 2.50 7.87
C ALA A 83 -2.78 3.47 7.42
N ASN A 84 -3.76 3.75 8.29
CA ASN A 84 -4.90 4.61 7.98
C ASN A 84 -4.78 6.03 8.54
N ALA A 85 -3.83 6.35 9.41
CA ALA A 85 -3.64 7.71 9.90
C ALA A 85 -3.54 8.69 8.72
N HIS A 86 -4.08 9.90 8.78
CA HIS A 86 -3.78 10.91 7.74
C HIS A 86 -3.97 12.36 8.18
N THR A 87 -4.70 12.59 9.27
CA THR A 87 -4.77 13.92 9.88
C THR A 87 -3.51 14.18 10.69
N GLU A 88 -3.19 15.45 10.96
CA GLU A 88 -2.04 15.83 11.77
C GLU A 88 -2.06 15.15 13.15
N ASP A 89 -3.20 15.17 13.83
CA ASP A 89 -3.38 14.50 15.14
C ASP A 89 -3.10 12.99 15.06
N GLN A 90 -3.58 12.31 14.02
CA GLN A 90 -3.33 10.88 13.84
C GLN A 90 -1.85 10.60 13.53
N ILE A 91 -1.19 11.46 12.75
CA ILE A 91 0.26 11.36 12.47
C ILE A 91 1.06 11.50 13.77
N GLN A 92 0.71 12.45 14.63
CA GLN A 92 1.35 12.61 15.94
C GLN A 92 1.11 11.39 16.84
N LYS A 93 -0.07 10.77 16.79
CA LYS A 93 -0.33 9.50 17.49
C LYS A 93 0.50 8.33 16.95
N VAL A 94 0.76 8.25 15.64
CA VAL A 94 1.69 7.23 15.09
C VAL A 94 3.11 7.45 15.63
N ARG A 95 3.55 8.71 15.72
CA ARG A 95 4.83 9.06 16.36
C ARG A 95 4.84 8.66 17.84
N GLY A 96 3.75 8.93 18.57
CA GLY A 96 3.58 8.46 19.94
C GLY A 96 3.70 6.94 20.07
N LEU A 97 3.09 6.16 19.17
CA LEU A 97 3.22 4.69 19.17
C LEU A 97 4.67 4.25 18.95
N LEU A 98 5.39 4.88 18.02
CA LEU A 98 6.82 4.64 17.79
C LEU A 98 7.67 4.92 19.04
N GLU A 99 7.24 5.88 19.85
CA GLU A 99 7.87 6.28 21.11
C GLU A 99 7.35 5.50 22.34
N GLY A 100 6.43 4.55 22.14
CA GLY A 100 5.93 3.66 23.18
C GLY A 100 4.73 4.19 23.97
N SER A 101 3.88 5.04 23.38
CA SER A 101 2.69 5.59 24.04
C SER A 101 1.60 4.56 24.37
N ALA A 102 1.60 3.39 23.71
CA ALA A 102 0.68 2.31 23.99
C ALA A 102 1.28 1.33 25.01
N GLN A 103 0.68 1.25 26.19
CA GLN A 103 1.13 0.34 27.25
C GLN A 103 1.10 -1.13 26.78
N GLY A 104 2.22 -1.83 26.99
CA GLY A 104 2.39 -3.24 26.64
C GLY A 104 2.77 -3.51 25.17
N LEU A 105 2.60 -2.54 24.27
CA LEU A 105 2.99 -2.71 22.87
C LEU A 105 4.52 -2.69 22.76
N LYS A 106 5.12 -3.85 22.46
CA LYS A 106 6.56 -3.97 22.26
C LYS A 106 6.95 -3.39 20.90
N ILE A 107 7.71 -2.29 20.92
CA ILE A 107 8.22 -1.65 19.70
C ILE A 107 9.56 -2.27 19.30
N ASP A 108 9.52 -3.48 18.74
CA ASP A 108 10.70 -4.14 18.15
C ASP A 108 11.11 -3.52 16.80
N ALA A 109 12.25 -3.94 16.25
CA ALA A 109 12.81 -3.37 15.02
C ALA A 109 11.80 -3.34 13.85
N ASP A 110 11.09 -4.44 13.62
CA ASP A 110 10.09 -4.54 12.56
C ASP A 110 8.93 -3.56 12.76
N LEU A 111 8.42 -3.43 14.00
CA LEU A 111 7.35 -2.47 14.30
C LEU A 111 7.84 -1.02 14.25
N ARG A 112 9.08 -0.73 14.66
CA ARG A 112 9.70 0.60 14.51
C ARG A 112 9.75 1.00 13.04
N TRP A 113 10.24 0.12 12.17
CA TRP A 113 10.24 0.34 10.73
C TRP A 113 8.85 0.49 10.14
N TYR A 114 7.87 -0.30 10.61
CA TYR A 114 6.49 -0.15 10.17
C TYR A 114 5.93 1.26 10.42
N PHE A 115 6.15 1.80 11.63
CA PHE A 115 5.72 3.16 11.97
C PHE A 115 6.53 4.22 11.22
N LEU A 116 7.85 4.05 11.08
CA LEU A 116 8.69 4.97 10.31
C LEU A 116 8.29 5.01 8.83
N ILE A 117 7.99 3.88 8.21
CA ILE A 117 7.50 3.82 6.82
C ILE A 117 6.15 4.53 6.72
N SER A 118 5.24 4.31 7.69
CA SER A 118 3.94 4.98 7.75
C SER A 118 4.07 6.50 7.92
N LEU A 119 5.00 6.96 8.75
CA LEU A 119 5.30 8.40 8.89
C LEU A 119 5.94 8.93 7.60
N THR A 120 6.86 8.17 7.00
CA THR A 120 7.59 8.58 5.79
C THR A 120 6.65 8.76 4.61
N GLU A 121 5.66 7.88 4.41
CA GLU A 121 4.67 8.04 3.33
C GLU A 121 3.76 9.26 3.49
N ARG A 122 3.82 9.93 4.63
CA ARG A 122 3.09 11.18 4.92
C ARG A 122 4.02 12.40 5.01
N GLY A 123 5.31 12.21 4.72
CA GLY A 123 6.32 13.28 4.82
C GLY A 123 6.66 13.65 6.26
N ALA A 124 6.31 12.80 7.22
CA ALA A 124 6.48 13.04 8.64
C ALA A 124 7.77 12.40 9.19
N THR A 125 8.78 12.18 8.36
CA THR A 125 10.13 11.73 8.76
C THR A 125 11.19 12.54 8.05
N THR A 126 12.43 12.44 8.53
CA THR A 126 13.60 13.00 7.85
C THR A 126 14.52 11.88 7.34
N LYS A 127 15.36 12.20 6.35
CA LYS A 127 16.39 11.26 5.88
C LYS A 127 17.32 10.83 7.03
N GLN A 128 17.71 11.77 7.89
CA GLN A 128 18.58 11.52 9.04
C GLN A 128 17.92 10.59 10.06
N GLU A 129 16.61 10.70 10.28
CA GLU A 129 15.84 9.80 11.16
C GLU A 129 15.88 8.36 10.62
N LEU A 130 15.68 8.16 9.31
CA LEU A 130 15.75 6.83 8.68
C LEU A 130 17.16 6.25 8.70
N GLU A 131 18.19 7.07 8.45
CA GLU A 131 19.60 6.65 8.53
C GLU A 131 20.00 6.29 9.96
N ALA A 132 19.52 7.03 10.95
CA ALA A 132 19.75 6.73 12.36
C ALA A 132 19.05 5.43 12.79
N GLU A 133 17.87 5.12 12.26
CA GLU A 133 17.24 3.82 12.50
C GLU A 133 17.99 2.68 11.80
N LEU A 134 18.42 2.86 10.55
CA LEU A 134 19.23 1.87 9.84
C LEU A 134 20.55 1.57 10.57
N ALA A 135 21.18 2.58 11.18
CA ALA A 135 22.37 2.37 11.99
C ALA A 135 22.12 1.49 13.23
N LYS A 136 20.89 1.51 13.77
CA LYS A 136 20.48 0.64 14.90
C LYS A 136 20.11 -0.77 14.43
N ASP A 137 19.49 -0.88 13.25
CA ASP A 137 19.08 -2.14 12.62
C ASP A 137 19.82 -2.39 11.30
N ASN A 138 21.12 -2.67 11.41
CA ASN A 138 21.95 -3.00 10.24
C ASN A 138 21.82 -4.47 9.82
N THR A 139 20.61 -5.01 9.86
CA THR A 139 20.29 -6.36 9.39
C THR A 139 19.87 -6.33 7.92
N THR A 140 19.76 -7.50 7.28
CA THR A 140 19.19 -7.60 5.93
C THR A 140 17.77 -7.03 5.89
N SER A 141 16.94 -7.33 6.89
CA SER A 141 15.57 -6.81 6.98
C SER A 141 15.54 -5.30 7.16
N GLY A 142 16.39 -4.76 8.05
CA GLY A 142 16.52 -3.31 8.25
C GLY A 142 16.89 -2.55 6.97
N ASN A 143 17.82 -3.09 6.18
CA ASN A 143 18.15 -2.53 4.86
C ASN A 143 16.96 -2.55 3.89
N LEU A 144 16.14 -3.61 3.89
CA LEU A 144 14.92 -3.67 3.07
C LEU A 144 13.85 -2.67 3.54
N PHE A 145 13.70 -2.48 4.85
CA PHE A 145 12.80 -1.47 5.38
C PHE A 145 13.25 -0.05 5.06
N PHE A 146 14.56 0.21 5.09
CA PHE A 146 15.12 1.50 4.67
C PHE A 146 14.85 1.80 3.19
N GLU A 147 15.02 0.82 2.29
CA GLU A 147 14.65 0.96 0.87
C GLU A 147 13.16 1.22 0.70
N THR A 148 12.32 0.52 1.48
CA THR A 148 10.87 0.72 1.49
C THR A 148 10.50 2.13 1.94
N ALA A 149 11.09 2.63 3.03
CA ALA A 149 10.87 3.97 3.56
C ALA A 149 11.31 5.03 2.56
N THR A 150 12.51 4.88 1.99
CA THR A 150 13.06 5.79 0.98
C THR A 150 12.13 5.92 -0.23
N ALA A 151 11.65 4.80 -0.77
CA ALA A 151 10.71 4.77 -1.89
C ALA A 151 9.29 5.25 -1.51
N ALA A 152 8.96 5.24 -0.21
CA ALA A 152 7.67 5.68 0.31
C ALA A 152 7.56 7.19 0.46
N ALA A 153 8.64 7.98 0.44
CA ALA A 153 8.54 9.43 0.61
C ALA A 153 7.57 10.07 -0.42
N PRO A 154 6.75 11.07 -0.03
CA PRO A 154 5.64 11.59 -0.82
C PRO A 154 6.12 12.65 -1.83
N ASN A 155 7.13 12.34 -2.62
CA ASN A 155 7.66 13.23 -3.65
C ASN A 155 8.03 12.47 -4.92
N ALA A 156 8.14 13.20 -6.03
CA ALA A 156 8.39 12.61 -7.35
C ALA A 156 9.78 11.96 -7.42
N GLU A 157 10.77 12.52 -6.71
CA GLU A 157 12.15 12.04 -6.67
C GLU A 157 12.24 10.63 -6.07
N ALA A 158 11.52 10.37 -4.98
CA ALA A 158 11.45 9.05 -4.35
C ALA A 158 10.77 8.02 -5.25
N LYS A 159 9.71 8.42 -5.96
CA LYS A 159 9.04 7.54 -6.93
C LYS A 159 9.93 7.24 -8.13
N ALA A 160 10.63 8.24 -8.66
CA ALA A 160 11.59 8.07 -9.73
C ALA A 160 12.76 7.18 -9.30
N TYR A 161 13.29 7.37 -8.10
CA TYR A 161 14.32 6.51 -7.51
C TYR A 161 13.87 5.04 -7.50
N ALA A 162 12.69 4.76 -6.93
CA ALA A 162 12.18 3.40 -6.82
C ALA A 162 11.89 2.78 -8.19
N PHE A 163 11.24 3.54 -9.09
CA PHE A 163 10.91 3.10 -10.44
C PHE A 163 12.17 2.71 -11.23
N ASN A 164 13.20 3.56 -11.22
CA ASN A 164 14.47 3.30 -11.91
C ASN A 164 15.23 2.12 -11.28
N LYS A 165 15.31 2.06 -9.95
CA LYS A 165 16.07 1.02 -9.25
C LYS A 165 15.42 -0.37 -9.39
N VAL A 166 14.09 -0.46 -9.49
CA VAL A 166 13.40 -1.72 -9.80
C VAL A 166 13.79 -2.25 -11.19
N MET A 167 14.08 -1.38 -12.15
CA MET A 167 14.49 -1.76 -13.51
C MET A 167 15.94 -2.25 -13.61
N ASP A 168 16.78 -2.01 -12.60
CA ASP A 168 18.17 -2.46 -12.58
C ASP A 168 18.22 -3.99 -12.42
N THR A 169 18.93 -4.67 -13.34
CA THR A 169 19.11 -6.12 -13.35
C THR A 169 19.97 -6.65 -12.20
N HIS A 170 20.85 -5.82 -11.62
CA HIS A 170 21.77 -6.20 -10.56
C HIS A 170 21.16 -6.12 -9.16
N VAL A 171 19.99 -5.50 -9.02
CA VAL A 171 19.27 -5.41 -7.75
C VAL A 171 18.65 -6.76 -7.37
N ALA A 172 18.85 -7.18 -6.12
CA ALA A 172 18.28 -8.42 -5.58
C ALA A 172 16.74 -8.39 -5.57
N THR A 173 16.10 -9.55 -5.74
CA THR A 173 14.62 -9.66 -5.76
C THR A 173 13.95 -9.14 -4.48
N SER A 174 14.58 -9.34 -3.32
CA SER A 174 14.10 -8.81 -2.04
C SER A 174 14.08 -7.28 -2.02
N VAL A 175 15.16 -6.64 -2.50
CA VAL A 175 15.25 -5.18 -2.63
C VAL A 175 14.22 -4.66 -3.63
N ARG A 176 14.01 -5.34 -4.78
CA ARG A 176 12.93 -4.96 -5.71
C ARG A 176 11.55 -4.99 -5.05
N SER A 177 11.29 -6.01 -4.22
CA SER A 177 10.01 -6.14 -3.52
C SER A 177 9.83 -5.01 -2.50
N ALA A 178 10.89 -4.65 -1.76
CA ALA A 178 10.90 -3.50 -0.85
C ALA A 178 10.64 -2.17 -1.59
N LEU A 179 11.31 -1.94 -2.71
CA LEU A 179 11.13 -0.74 -3.53
C LEU A 179 9.70 -0.65 -4.10
N VAL A 180 9.14 -1.76 -4.58
CA VAL A 180 7.75 -1.82 -5.05
C VAL A 180 6.77 -1.50 -3.91
N ALA A 181 6.98 -2.05 -2.72
CA ALA A 181 6.15 -1.76 -1.55
C ALA A 181 6.23 -0.28 -1.15
N GLY A 182 7.41 0.32 -1.23
CA GLY A 182 7.62 1.75 -1.02
C GLY A 182 6.98 2.62 -2.12
N PHE A 183 7.10 2.21 -3.38
CA PHE A 183 6.55 2.94 -4.52
C PHE A 183 5.01 2.98 -4.48
N GLN A 184 4.37 1.82 -4.30
CA GLN A 184 2.91 1.63 -4.39
C GLN A 184 2.15 2.11 -3.15
N ARG A 185 2.23 3.40 -2.82
CA ARG A 185 1.46 4.02 -1.71
C ARG A 185 0.10 4.55 -2.18
N PRO A 186 -1.03 3.99 -1.73
CA PRO A 186 -2.35 4.43 -2.17
C PRO A 186 -2.68 5.89 -1.83
N ILE A 187 -2.18 6.39 -0.69
CA ILE A 187 -2.36 7.78 -0.27
C ILE A 187 -1.64 8.78 -1.19
N GLN A 188 -0.69 8.31 -2.00
CA GLN A 188 0.10 9.11 -2.94
C GLN A 188 -0.28 8.86 -4.41
N ARG A 189 -1.48 8.32 -4.66
CA ARG A 189 -1.96 8.00 -6.02
C ARG A 189 -1.76 9.11 -7.06
N HIS A 190 -1.90 10.37 -6.66
CA HIS A 190 -1.71 11.54 -7.53
C HIS A 190 -0.26 11.66 -8.04
N ILE A 191 0.74 11.24 -7.26
CA ILE A 191 2.16 11.22 -7.69
C ILE A 191 2.40 10.05 -8.67
N LEU A 192 1.69 8.93 -8.46
CA LEU A 192 1.81 7.73 -9.29
C LEU A 192 1.26 7.92 -10.71
N GLU A 193 0.37 8.90 -10.93
CA GLU A 193 -0.18 9.22 -12.26
C GLU A 193 0.90 9.49 -13.31
N SER A 194 1.98 10.17 -12.92
CA SER A 194 3.12 10.49 -13.80
C SER A 194 3.90 9.25 -14.26
N PHE A 195 3.70 8.09 -13.62
CA PHE A 195 4.38 6.84 -13.93
C PHE A 195 3.54 5.88 -14.78
N VAL A 196 2.26 6.20 -15.01
CA VAL A 196 1.35 5.36 -15.81
C VAL A 196 1.90 5.18 -17.23
N ASP A 197 2.30 6.29 -17.87
CA ASP A 197 2.79 6.26 -19.25
C ASP A 197 4.15 5.55 -19.33
N LEU A 198 5.05 5.89 -18.40
CA LEU A 198 6.35 5.25 -18.27
C LEU A 198 6.24 3.73 -18.08
N TYR A 199 5.23 3.24 -17.34
CA TYR A 199 5.00 1.81 -17.17
C TYR A 199 4.74 1.11 -18.52
N PHE A 200 3.79 1.63 -19.31
CA PHE A 200 3.43 1.00 -20.59
C PHE A 200 4.54 1.12 -21.64
N GLU A 201 5.20 2.28 -21.72
CA GLU A 201 6.32 2.53 -22.64
C GLU A 201 7.51 1.58 -22.41
N ASN A 202 7.72 1.14 -21.17
CA ASN A 202 8.82 0.26 -20.82
C ASN A 202 8.42 -1.22 -20.76
N LEU A 203 7.14 -1.56 -20.77
CA LEU A 203 6.66 -2.90 -20.45
C LEU A 203 7.26 -4.01 -21.33
N LEU A 204 7.27 -3.80 -22.66
CA LEU A 204 7.85 -4.78 -23.59
C LEU A 204 9.36 -4.87 -23.52
N SER A 205 10.04 -3.73 -23.39
CA SER A 205 11.51 -3.69 -23.34
C SER A 205 12.01 -4.40 -22.07
N GLN A 206 11.40 -4.09 -20.92
CA GLN A 206 11.70 -4.74 -19.65
C GLN A 206 11.42 -6.24 -19.69
N TRP A 207 10.34 -6.66 -20.35
CA TRP A 207 10.04 -8.08 -20.48
C TRP A 207 11.08 -8.84 -21.32
N LYS A 208 11.52 -8.25 -22.44
CA LYS A 208 12.47 -8.90 -23.36
C LYS A 208 13.89 -8.94 -22.81
N SER A 209 14.29 -7.94 -22.01
CA SER A 209 15.68 -7.77 -21.59
C SER A 209 16.05 -8.47 -20.28
N LYS A 210 15.12 -9.20 -19.65
CA LYS A 210 15.25 -9.69 -18.27
C LYS A 210 14.80 -11.14 -18.13
N SER A 211 15.25 -11.80 -17.07
CA SER A 211 14.70 -13.10 -16.69
C SER A 211 13.23 -12.95 -16.29
N TYR A 212 12.47 -14.04 -16.41
CA TYR A 212 11.05 -14.07 -16.09
C TYR A 212 10.74 -13.51 -14.69
N GLU A 213 11.52 -13.89 -13.67
CA GLU A 213 11.29 -13.44 -12.29
C GLU A 213 11.37 -11.92 -12.15
N ILE A 214 12.38 -11.31 -12.78
CA ILE A 214 12.62 -9.87 -12.73
C ILE A 214 11.53 -9.14 -13.53
N ALA A 215 11.25 -9.63 -14.74
CA ALA A 215 10.24 -9.05 -15.61
C ALA A 215 8.84 -9.14 -14.98
N ALA A 216 8.46 -10.27 -14.39
CA ALA A 216 7.16 -10.44 -13.74
C ALA A 216 6.97 -9.49 -12.56
N LYS A 217 8.03 -9.23 -11.77
CA LYS A 217 8.01 -8.22 -10.69
C LYS A 217 7.81 -6.80 -11.22
N TYR A 218 8.39 -6.46 -12.37
CA TYR A 218 8.11 -5.20 -13.04
C TYR A 218 6.64 -5.12 -13.47
N VAL A 219 6.15 -6.13 -14.21
CA VAL A 219 4.79 -6.15 -14.77
C VAL A 219 3.74 -6.00 -13.68
N THR A 220 3.81 -6.81 -12.63
CA THR A 220 2.79 -6.85 -11.57
C THR A 220 3.02 -5.82 -10.48
N GLY A 221 4.28 -5.57 -10.11
CA GLY A 221 4.63 -4.69 -9.01
C GLY A 221 4.53 -3.21 -9.38
N LEU A 222 4.78 -2.84 -10.63
CA LEU A 222 4.68 -1.45 -11.09
C LEU A 222 3.43 -1.16 -11.93
N TYR A 223 2.52 -2.13 -12.10
CA TYR A 223 1.20 -1.85 -12.67
C TYR A 223 0.53 -0.73 -11.87
N PRO A 224 -0.14 0.24 -12.52
CA PRO A 224 -0.74 1.40 -11.86
C PRO A 224 -2.03 1.06 -11.09
N SER A 225 -1.96 0.11 -10.16
CA SER A 225 -3.10 -0.44 -9.39
C SER A 225 -3.83 0.60 -8.55
N TRP A 226 -3.14 1.66 -8.11
CA TRP A 226 -3.72 2.71 -7.24
C TRP A 226 -4.14 3.97 -8.00
N VAL A 227 -3.86 4.04 -9.30
CA VAL A 227 -4.37 5.11 -10.18
C VAL A 227 -5.71 4.66 -10.76
N LEU A 228 -6.73 4.71 -9.91
CA LEU A 228 -8.04 4.09 -10.15
C LEU A 228 -8.91 4.92 -11.08
N THR A 229 -8.57 4.93 -12.37
CA THR A 229 -9.26 5.74 -13.38
C THR A 229 -9.63 4.93 -14.60
N GLN A 230 -10.68 5.37 -15.30
CA GLN A 230 -11.05 4.86 -16.61
C GLN A 230 -9.88 4.98 -17.62
N LYS A 231 -9.08 6.06 -17.53
CA LYS A 231 -7.90 6.30 -18.37
C LYS A 231 -6.87 5.17 -18.28
N VAL A 232 -6.59 4.67 -17.07
CA VAL A 232 -5.67 3.53 -16.89
C VAL A 232 -6.25 2.27 -17.51
N MET A 233 -7.54 2.01 -17.33
CA MET A 233 -8.20 0.85 -17.96
C MET A 233 -8.12 0.91 -19.49
N ASP A 234 -8.37 2.08 -20.08
CA ASP A 234 -8.29 2.31 -21.52
C ASP A 234 -6.86 2.14 -22.05
N LYS A 235 -5.85 2.60 -21.29
CA LYS A 235 -4.43 2.38 -21.61
C LYS A 235 -4.07 0.91 -21.57
N THR A 236 -4.48 0.18 -20.54
CA THR A 236 -4.25 -1.28 -20.44
C THR A 236 -4.85 -2.00 -21.64
N ASN A 237 -6.10 -1.68 -22.00
CA ASN A 237 -6.78 -2.29 -23.15
C ASN A 237 -6.10 -1.93 -24.47
N SER A 238 -5.77 -0.66 -24.67
CA SER A 238 -5.08 -0.17 -25.87
C SER A 238 -3.73 -0.84 -26.06
N TRP A 239 -2.96 -1.02 -24.98
CA TRP A 239 -1.70 -1.75 -25.01
C TRP A 239 -1.93 -3.23 -25.37
N LEU A 240 -2.91 -3.90 -24.76
CA LEU A 240 -3.21 -5.31 -25.03
C LEU A 240 -3.70 -5.61 -26.47
N SER A 241 -4.34 -4.64 -27.13
CA SER A 241 -4.80 -4.72 -28.53
C SER A 241 -3.82 -4.13 -29.55
N GLY A 242 -2.91 -3.26 -29.10
CA GLY A 242 -1.93 -2.56 -29.93
C GLY A 242 -0.55 -3.14 -29.78
N GLU A 243 0.35 -2.42 -29.11
CA GLU A 243 1.76 -2.76 -28.97
C GLU A 243 1.98 -4.16 -28.37
N GLY A 244 1.17 -4.54 -27.38
CA GLY A 244 1.22 -5.81 -26.68
C GLY A 244 0.42 -6.94 -27.32
N LYS A 245 -0.17 -6.75 -28.51
CA LYS A 245 -1.06 -7.75 -29.14
C LYS A 245 -0.36 -9.08 -29.41
N ASP A 246 0.90 -9.02 -29.84
CA ASP A 246 1.76 -10.16 -30.19
C ASP A 246 2.80 -10.45 -29.10
N ALA A 247 2.65 -9.83 -27.92
CA ALA A 247 3.54 -10.08 -26.79
C ALA A 247 3.37 -11.50 -26.26
N PRO A 248 4.40 -12.08 -25.59
CA PRO A 248 4.33 -13.42 -25.01
C PRO A 248 3.07 -13.62 -24.16
N ALA A 249 2.41 -14.78 -24.30
CA ALA A 249 1.12 -15.05 -23.67
C ALA A 249 1.14 -14.83 -22.14
N VAL A 250 2.23 -15.18 -21.49
CA VAL A 250 2.40 -14.99 -20.04
C VAL A 250 2.47 -13.51 -19.63
N LEU A 251 3.12 -12.65 -20.43
CA LEU A 251 3.13 -11.20 -20.17
C LEU A 251 1.72 -10.64 -20.27
N ARG A 252 1.01 -10.97 -21.36
CA ARG A 252 -0.38 -10.53 -21.57
C ARG A 252 -1.30 -11.01 -20.46
N LYS A 253 -1.08 -12.22 -19.95
CA LYS A 253 -1.82 -12.77 -18.79
C LYS A 253 -1.57 -11.93 -17.53
N LEU A 254 -0.32 -11.65 -17.17
CA LEU A 254 0.02 -10.86 -15.98
C LEU A 254 -0.57 -9.43 -16.03
N VAL A 255 -0.59 -8.80 -17.20
CA VAL A 255 -1.21 -7.47 -17.40
C VAL A 255 -2.73 -7.54 -17.19
N LYS A 256 -3.40 -8.56 -17.75
CA LYS A 256 -4.84 -8.78 -17.54
C LYS A 256 -5.18 -9.04 -16.08
N GLU A 257 -4.43 -9.92 -15.41
CA GLU A 257 -4.65 -10.22 -13.99
C GLU A 257 -4.45 -8.97 -13.11
N SER A 258 -3.51 -8.10 -13.47
CA SER A 258 -3.29 -6.83 -12.77
C SER A 258 -4.44 -5.82 -13.02
N GLN A 259 -5.09 -5.90 -14.18
CA GLN A 259 -6.27 -5.09 -14.53
C GLN A 259 -7.53 -5.48 -13.73
N ASP A 260 -7.66 -6.74 -13.32
CA ASP A 260 -8.87 -7.23 -12.62
C ASP A 260 -9.18 -6.45 -11.34
N GLY A 261 -8.14 -6.01 -10.61
CA GLY A 261 -8.28 -5.16 -9.44
C GLY A 261 -8.90 -3.81 -9.78
N LEU A 262 -8.43 -3.17 -10.86
CA LEU A 262 -8.92 -1.88 -11.35
C LEU A 262 -10.37 -1.97 -11.84
N ILE A 263 -10.71 -2.99 -12.63
CA ILE A 263 -12.08 -3.21 -13.13
C ILE A 263 -13.05 -3.31 -11.95
N ARG A 264 -12.68 -4.10 -10.94
CA ARG A 264 -13.49 -4.26 -9.74
C ARG A 264 -13.63 -2.96 -8.97
N ALA A 265 -12.53 -2.24 -8.76
CA ALA A 265 -12.53 -0.99 -8.05
C ALA A 265 -13.47 0.04 -8.69
N LEU A 266 -13.38 0.23 -10.00
CA LEU A 266 -14.25 1.14 -10.76
C LEU A 266 -15.73 0.71 -10.73
N LYS A 267 -16.02 -0.59 -10.63
CA LYS A 267 -17.40 -1.08 -10.47
C LYS A 267 -17.94 -0.73 -9.08
N VAL A 268 -17.19 -1.01 -8.01
CA VAL A 268 -17.64 -0.80 -6.63
C VAL A 268 -17.74 0.70 -6.31
N GLN A 269 -16.82 1.53 -6.82
CA GLN A 269 -16.86 3.00 -6.63
C GLN A 269 -18.18 3.65 -7.07
N LYS A 270 -18.93 3.06 -8.00
CA LYS A 270 -20.24 3.57 -8.42
C LYS A 270 -21.31 3.50 -7.33
N LEU A 271 -21.08 2.73 -6.26
CA LEU A 271 -21.96 2.62 -5.10
C LEU A 271 -21.60 3.58 -3.97
N ASP A 272 -20.47 4.28 -4.07
CA ASP A 272 -20.02 5.26 -3.09
C ASP A 272 -20.52 6.65 -3.50
N ILE A 273 -21.75 6.95 -3.06
CA ILE A 273 -22.50 8.19 -3.35
C ILE A 273 -22.39 9.17 -2.18
#